data_AF-A0A2S7TX18-F1
#
_entry.id   AF-A0A2S7TX18-F1
#
_cell.length_a   1.000
_cell.length_b   1.000
_cell.length_c   1.000
_cell.angle_alpha   90.00
_cell.angle_beta   90.00
_cell.angle_gamma   90.00
#
_symmetry.space_group_name_H-M   'P 1'
#
loop_
_entity.id
_entity.type
_entity.pdbx_description
1 polymer ?
#
loop_
_entity_poly.entity_id
_entity_poly.type
_entity_poly.pdbx_seq_one_letter_code
_entity_poly.pdbx_strand_id
1 'polypeptide(L)'
;PRYLGFKKAKEQVVFMYKTGAGSEIQTTILPTSKPNSFQQRIQLIGTGKLDYSPTNPETTEVKKVSDKELVVTISQDSIKQYELKIDKALAAKDVSAASGEVIFNKMACATCHSADGAKSHGPTLLGLAGSHRPIIGMKEKQLADDAYIRESILAPNKKVVEGFPPNYMPVFNLPENEVDSLLLYIKTFKNK
;
A
#
# COMPACT_ATOMS: atom_id res chain seq x y z
N PRO A 1 10.19 -2.34 7.95
CA PRO A 1 8.99 -3.18 8.13
C PRO A 1 8.22 -3.22 6.81
N ARG A 2 7.69 -4.37 6.38
CA ARG A 2 6.96 -4.52 5.10
C ARG A 2 5.47 -4.35 5.32
N TYR A 3 4.80 -3.48 4.57
CA TYR A 3 3.35 -3.31 4.66
C TYR A 3 2.61 -4.58 4.21
N LEU A 4 1.59 -4.97 4.98
CA LEU A 4 0.76 -6.16 4.75
C LEU A 4 -0.66 -5.80 4.30
N GLY A 5 -1.02 -4.52 4.27
CA GLY A 5 -2.39 -4.07 4.02
C GLY A 5 -3.08 -3.58 5.30
N PHE A 6 -4.40 -3.48 5.25
CA PHE A 6 -5.23 -3.04 6.36
C PHE A 6 -6.40 -4.00 6.59
N LYS A 7 -6.90 -4.02 7.83
CA LYS A 7 -8.17 -4.67 8.19
C LYS A 7 -9.09 -3.67 8.86
N LYS A 8 -10.40 -3.86 8.72
CA LYS A 8 -11.40 -3.11 9.49
C LYS A 8 -11.65 -3.86 10.80
N ALA A 9 -11.51 -3.17 11.93
CA ALA A 9 -11.81 -3.67 13.27
C ALA A 9 -12.81 -2.71 13.91
N LYS A 10 -14.10 -3.08 13.90
CA LYS A 10 -15.21 -2.17 14.25
C LYS A 10 -15.15 -0.88 13.41
N GLU A 11 -15.15 0.29 14.04
CA GLU A 11 -15.04 1.60 13.39
C GLU A 11 -13.61 2.03 13.07
N GLN A 12 -12.61 1.16 13.30
CA GLN A 12 -11.20 1.49 13.15
C GLN A 12 -10.56 0.73 11.99
N VAL A 13 -9.67 1.41 11.26
CA VAL A 13 -8.79 0.81 10.27
C VAL A 13 -7.47 0.49 10.96
N VAL A 14 -7.04 -0.78 10.86
CA VAL A 14 -5.79 -1.27 11.42
C VAL A 14 -4.84 -1.57 10.26
N PHE A 15 -3.76 -0.80 10.16
CA PHE A 15 -2.69 -1.01 9.19
C PHE A 15 -1.69 -2.01 9.76
N MET A 16 -1.26 -2.99 8.96
CA MET A 16 -0.44 -4.10 9.42
C MET A 16 0.91 -4.10 8.70
N TYR A 17 1.99 -4.34 9.42
CA TYR A 17 3.34 -4.38 8.88
C TYR A 17 4.13 -5.55 9.45
N LYS A 18 4.83 -6.31 8.62
CA LYS A 18 5.72 -7.39 9.05
C LYS A 18 7.13 -6.89 9.31
N THR A 19 7.72 -7.24 10.43
CA THR A 19 9.14 -6.98 10.74
C THR A 19 10.03 -8.09 10.17
N GLY A 20 11.32 -7.81 10.00
CA GLY A 20 12.30 -8.82 9.54
C GLY A 20 12.41 -10.03 10.47
N ALA A 21 12.12 -9.85 11.77
CA ALA A 21 12.15 -10.91 12.78
C ALA A 21 10.86 -11.76 12.82
N GLY A 22 9.89 -11.52 11.92
CA GLY A 22 8.63 -12.28 11.85
C GLY A 22 7.50 -11.73 12.72
N SER A 23 7.75 -10.75 13.59
CA SER A 23 6.72 -10.02 14.35
C SER A 23 5.89 -9.09 13.45
N GLU A 24 4.74 -8.67 13.94
CA GLU A 24 3.84 -7.75 13.24
C GLU A 24 3.66 -6.45 14.04
N ILE A 25 3.71 -5.31 13.35
CA ILE A 25 3.33 -4.02 13.88
C ILE A 25 1.94 -3.69 13.36
N GLN A 26 1.01 -3.41 14.28
CA GLN A 26 -0.33 -2.93 13.96
C GLN A 26 -0.45 -1.46 14.35
N THR A 27 -1.01 -0.66 13.45
CA THR A 27 -1.19 0.78 13.62
C THR A 27 -2.65 1.15 13.45
N THR A 28 -3.19 1.93 14.37
CA THR A 28 -4.56 2.48 14.31
C THR A 28 -4.53 4.00 14.47
N ILE A 29 -5.35 4.71 13.69
CA ILE A 29 -5.54 6.15 13.84
C ILE A 29 -6.78 6.41 14.72
N LEU A 30 -6.62 7.26 15.72
CA LEU A 30 -7.63 7.63 16.70
C LEU A 30 -7.85 9.15 16.64
N PRO A 31 -9.11 9.62 16.72
CA PRO A 31 -9.38 11.04 16.84
C PRO A 31 -8.88 11.58 18.18
N THR A 32 -8.67 12.89 18.25
CA THR A 32 -8.42 13.59 19.52
C THR A 32 -9.43 14.71 19.71
N SER A 33 -9.55 15.23 20.93
CA SER A 33 -10.34 16.43 21.21
C SER A 33 -9.66 17.72 20.75
N LYS A 34 -8.37 17.67 20.39
CA LYS A 34 -7.62 18.83 19.92
C LYS A 34 -7.85 19.01 18.42
N PRO A 35 -8.11 20.24 17.94
CA PRO A 35 -8.26 20.49 16.52
C PRO A 35 -6.98 20.12 15.77
N ASN A 36 -7.13 19.60 14.55
CA ASN A 36 -6.02 19.25 13.65
C ASN A 36 -4.97 18.36 14.33
N SER A 37 -5.41 17.44 15.17
CA SER A 37 -4.53 16.53 15.90
C SER A 37 -5.12 15.13 15.90
N PHE A 38 -4.28 14.12 15.76
CA PHE A 38 -4.69 12.71 15.80
C PHE A 38 -3.71 11.89 16.64
N GLN A 39 -4.17 10.74 17.10
CA GLN A 39 -3.34 9.77 17.79
C GLN A 39 -3.12 8.55 16.89
N GLN A 40 -1.87 8.14 16.78
CA GLN A 40 -1.48 6.89 16.18
C GLN A 40 -1.16 5.90 17.30
N ARG A 41 -1.99 4.88 17.47
CA ARG A 41 -1.69 3.75 18.37
C ARG A 41 -0.88 2.72 17.58
N ILE A 42 0.28 2.33 18.11
CA ILE A 42 1.20 1.37 17.50
C ILE A 42 1.35 0.19 18.47
N GLN A 43 1.09 -1.02 17.99
CA GLN A 43 1.15 -2.25 18.77
C GLN A 43 2.06 -3.28 18.11
N LEU A 44 2.89 -3.97 18.91
CA LEU A 44 3.76 -5.04 18.46
C LEU A 44 3.19 -6.40 18.87
N ILE A 45 2.91 -7.24 17.87
CA ILE A 45 2.49 -8.62 18.04
C ILE A 45 3.67 -9.53 17.72
N GLY A 46 4.11 -10.28 18.72
CA GLY A 46 5.28 -11.16 18.62
C GLY A 46 6.40 -10.76 19.59
N THR A 47 7.63 -10.95 19.13
CA THR A 47 8.86 -10.70 19.90
C THR A 47 9.45 -9.32 19.60
N GLY A 48 10.23 -8.79 20.53
CA GLY A 48 10.87 -7.48 20.43
C GLY A 48 10.22 -6.43 21.32
N LYS A 49 10.68 -5.18 21.16
CA LYS A 49 10.19 -4.00 21.86
C LYS A 49 9.99 -2.86 20.87
N LEU A 50 9.05 -1.98 21.16
CA LEU A 50 8.84 -0.74 20.42
C LEU A 50 9.62 0.40 21.04
N ASP A 51 10.16 1.22 20.15
CA ASP A 51 10.70 2.53 20.43
C ASP A 51 10.32 3.47 19.28
N TYR A 52 10.33 4.78 19.51
CA TYR A 52 9.92 5.76 18.51
C TYR A 52 10.69 7.07 18.65
N SER A 53 11.36 7.45 17.56
CA SER A 53 12.06 8.73 17.47
C SER A 53 11.28 9.64 16.50
N PRO A 54 10.61 10.70 17.00
CA PRO A 54 9.85 11.60 16.14
C PRO A 54 10.76 12.42 15.25
N THR A 55 10.39 12.58 13.97
CA THR A 55 11.10 13.48 13.03
C THR A 55 10.96 14.94 13.43
N ASN A 56 9.81 15.32 14.02
CA ASN A 56 9.58 16.65 14.58
C ASN A 56 9.12 16.52 16.04
N PRO A 57 10.04 16.55 17.01
CA PRO A 57 9.72 16.41 18.43
C PRO A 57 8.82 17.52 19.00
N GLU A 58 8.85 18.72 18.42
CA GLU A 58 8.05 19.86 18.91
C GLU A 58 6.54 19.66 18.68
N THR A 59 6.20 18.84 17.69
CA THR A 59 4.82 18.62 17.23
C THR A 59 4.34 17.19 17.42
N THR A 60 5.21 16.34 17.99
CA THR A 60 4.95 14.92 18.20
C THR A 60 5.17 14.55 19.66
N GLU A 61 4.10 14.13 20.33
CA GLU A 61 4.17 13.59 21.69
C GLU A 61 4.16 12.06 21.62
N VAL A 62 5.13 11.40 22.26
CA VAL A 62 5.23 9.94 22.30
C VAL A 62 4.94 9.46 23.72
N LYS A 63 3.85 8.71 23.88
CA LYS A 63 3.52 8.02 25.12
C LYS A 63 3.84 6.54 24.99
N LYS A 64 4.85 6.06 25.72
CA LYS A 64 5.14 4.63 25.85
C LYS A 64 4.18 3.99 26.85
N VAL A 65 3.21 3.22 26.35
CA VAL A 65 2.22 2.50 27.18
C VAL A 65 2.84 1.22 27.74
N SER A 66 3.62 0.52 26.92
CA SER A 66 4.43 -0.63 27.34
C SER A 66 5.60 -0.83 26.35
N ASP A 67 6.43 -1.85 26.57
CA ASP A 67 7.42 -2.28 25.59
C ASP A 67 6.80 -2.75 24.26
N LYS A 68 5.49 -2.99 24.19
CA LYS A 68 4.79 -3.45 22.97
C LYS A 68 3.70 -2.50 22.49
N GLU A 69 3.49 -1.37 23.16
CA GLU A 69 2.46 -0.40 22.77
C GLU A 69 2.92 1.03 22.97
N LEU A 70 2.77 1.83 21.91
CA LEU A 70 3.00 3.27 21.89
C LEU A 70 1.74 4.00 21.45
N VAL A 71 1.52 5.19 22.00
CA VAL A 71 0.56 6.16 21.49
C VAL A 71 1.33 7.40 21.09
N VAL A 72 1.32 7.70 19.80
CA VAL A 72 2.00 8.88 19.23
C VAL A 72 0.93 9.90 18.87
N THR A 73 0.94 11.06 19.52
CA THR A 73 0.05 12.18 19.21
C THR A 73 0.77 13.12 18.24
N ILE A 74 0.16 13.35 17.08
CA ILE A 74 0.64 14.27 16.05
C ILE A 74 -0.29 15.49 16.04
N SER A 75 0.29 16.69 16.19
CA SER A 75 -0.47 17.93 16.46
C SER A 75 -0.45 18.93 15.30
N GLN A 76 -1.34 19.93 15.38
CA GLN A 76 -1.63 20.90 14.32
C GLN A 76 -0.41 21.49 13.59
N ASP A 77 0.67 21.81 14.29
CA ASP A 77 1.82 22.46 13.67
C ASP A 77 2.61 21.51 12.76
N SER A 78 2.60 20.19 13.00
CA SER A 78 3.15 19.23 12.04
C SER A 78 2.29 19.14 10.78
N ILE A 79 0.96 19.29 10.92
CA ILE A 79 0.02 19.23 9.80
C ILE A 79 0.08 20.50 8.97
N LYS A 80 0.18 21.68 9.61
CA LYS A 80 0.37 22.97 8.92
C LYS A 80 1.68 23.04 8.15
N GLN A 81 2.75 22.46 8.70
CA GLN A 81 4.07 22.39 8.06
C GLN A 81 4.15 21.31 6.98
N TYR A 82 3.14 20.45 6.88
CA TYR A 82 3.09 19.44 5.83
C TYR A 82 2.78 20.10 4.49
N GLU A 83 3.83 20.54 3.79
CA GLU A 83 3.75 20.85 2.38
C GLU A 83 3.81 19.55 1.58
N LEU A 84 2.76 19.31 0.80
CA LEU A 84 2.72 18.22 -0.16
C LEU A 84 3.68 18.55 -1.30
N LYS A 85 4.97 18.23 -1.11
CA LYS A 85 5.97 18.29 -2.18
C LYS A 85 5.68 17.15 -3.14
N ILE A 86 4.92 17.45 -4.20
CA ILE A 86 4.72 16.53 -5.31
C ILE A 86 6.06 16.43 -6.03
N ASP A 87 6.86 15.46 -5.61
CA ASP A 87 8.00 15.02 -6.40
C ASP A 87 7.44 14.39 -7.69
N LYS A 88 7.57 15.09 -8.81
CA LYS A 88 7.06 14.62 -10.11
C LYS A 88 7.71 13.31 -10.53
N ALA A 89 8.88 12.99 -10.00
CA ALA A 89 9.47 11.66 -10.12
C ALA A 89 8.87 10.76 -9.03
N LEU A 90 8.02 9.80 -9.42
CA LEU A 90 7.40 8.92 -8.44
C LEU A 90 8.44 8.00 -7.78
N ALA A 91 9.57 7.74 -8.44
CA ALA A 91 10.74 7.03 -7.89
C ALA A 91 12.07 7.49 -8.51
N ALA A 92 13.19 6.91 -8.06
CA ALA A 92 14.50 7.09 -8.68
C ALA A 92 14.45 6.77 -10.19
N LYS A 93 15.28 7.43 -11.00
CA LYS A 93 15.29 7.27 -12.47
C LYS A 93 15.48 5.82 -12.93
N ASP A 94 16.13 4.99 -12.12
CA ASP A 94 16.46 3.62 -12.46
C ASP A 94 15.24 2.69 -12.38
N VAL A 95 15.04 1.92 -13.45
CA VAL A 95 14.00 0.90 -13.55
C VAL A 95 14.34 -0.27 -12.64
N SER A 96 13.56 -0.45 -11.57
CA SER A 96 13.78 -1.52 -10.60
C SER A 96 12.51 -1.90 -9.85
N ALA A 97 12.48 -3.11 -9.27
CA ALA A 97 11.38 -3.51 -8.39
C ALA A 97 11.28 -2.63 -7.13
N ALA A 98 12.40 -2.08 -6.63
CA ALA A 98 12.40 -1.16 -5.51
C ALA A 98 11.75 0.19 -5.87
N SER A 99 12.07 0.73 -7.06
CA SER A 99 11.37 1.90 -7.62
C SER A 99 9.87 1.60 -7.78
N GLY A 100 9.54 0.40 -8.26
CA GLY A 100 8.17 -0.06 -8.41
C GLY A 100 7.39 -0.13 -7.10
N GLU A 101 8.01 -0.58 -6.01
CA GLU A 101 7.41 -0.58 -4.68
C GLU A 101 7.05 0.84 -4.22
N VAL A 102 7.93 1.82 -4.46
CA VAL A 102 7.67 3.22 -4.12
C VAL A 102 6.47 3.74 -4.92
N ILE A 103 6.44 3.52 -6.22
CA ILE A 103 5.33 3.94 -7.10
C ILE A 103 4.03 3.27 -6.67
N PHE A 104 4.05 1.96 -6.41
CA PHE A 104 2.89 1.16 -6.00
C PHE A 104 2.24 1.72 -4.72
N ASN A 105 3.05 2.16 -3.77
CA ASN A 105 2.57 2.77 -2.54
C ASN A 105 2.10 4.22 -2.75
N LYS A 106 2.85 5.05 -3.50
CA LYS A 106 2.48 6.45 -3.78
C LYS A 106 1.19 6.57 -4.59
N MET A 107 0.98 5.66 -5.54
CA MET A 107 -0.23 5.60 -6.38
C MET A 107 -1.37 4.83 -5.72
N ALA A 108 -1.23 4.48 -4.43
CA ALA A 108 -2.23 3.81 -3.62
C ALA A 108 -2.74 2.48 -4.20
N CYS A 109 -1.95 1.78 -5.01
CA CYS A 109 -2.34 0.51 -5.63
C CYS A 109 -2.72 -0.55 -4.56
N ALA A 110 -2.02 -0.54 -3.43
CA ALA A 110 -2.24 -1.43 -2.29
C ALA A 110 -3.63 -1.28 -1.63
N THR A 111 -4.35 -0.19 -1.91
CA THR A 111 -5.69 0.04 -1.34
C THR A 111 -6.76 -0.84 -2.00
N CYS A 112 -6.57 -1.16 -3.28
CA CYS A 112 -7.50 -1.98 -4.06
C CYS A 112 -6.94 -3.38 -4.34
N HIS A 113 -5.63 -3.55 -4.42
CA HIS A 113 -5.00 -4.81 -4.79
C HIS A 113 -4.29 -5.47 -3.62
N SER A 114 -4.68 -6.71 -3.29
CA SER A 114 -4.01 -7.51 -2.28
C SER A 114 -2.77 -8.21 -2.85
N ALA A 115 -1.74 -8.37 -2.02
CA ALA A 115 -0.51 -9.09 -2.35
C ALA A 115 -0.46 -10.51 -1.75
N ASP A 116 -1.49 -10.91 -1.00
CA ASP A 116 -1.55 -12.12 -0.19
C ASP A 116 -2.73 -13.04 -0.56
N GLY A 117 -3.47 -12.73 -1.61
CA GLY A 117 -4.64 -13.49 -2.04
C GLY A 117 -5.97 -13.06 -1.39
N ALA A 118 -5.95 -12.13 -0.42
CA ALA A 118 -7.18 -11.66 0.21
C ALA A 118 -8.11 -10.96 -0.80
N LYS A 119 -9.43 -11.04 -0.58
CA LYS A 119 -10.40 -10.29 -1.40
C LYS A 119 -10.27 -8.79 -1.10
N SER A 120 -10.32 -7.96 -2.13
CA SER A 120 -10.32 -6.51 -2.03
C SER A 120 -11.15 -5.90 -3.18
N HIS A 121 -11.14 -4.58 -3.32
CA HIS A 121 -11.87 -3.87 -4.39
C HIS A 121 -11.37 -4.23 -5.79
N GLY A 122 -10.10 -4.57 -5.92
CA GLY A 122 -9.47 -5.09 -7.13
C GLY A 122 -9.01 -6.53 -6.96
N PRO A 123 -8.64 -7.20 -8.07
CA PRO A 123 -8.10 -8.56 -8.03
C PRO A 123 -6.79 -8.62 -7.26
N THR A 124 -6.54 -9.75 -6.61
CA THR A 124 -5.23 -10.02 -6.01
C THR A 124 -4.13 -10.05 -7.08
N LEU A 125 -2.96 -9.53 -6.72
CA LEU A 125 -1.73 -9.60 -7.52
C LEU A 125 -0.90 -10.84 -7.20
N LEU A 126 -1.23 -11.56 -6.13
CA LEU A 126 -0.55 -12.80 -5.78
C LEU A 126 -0.67 -13.82 -6.91
N GLY A 127 0.47 -14.25 -7.44
CA GLY A 127 0.56 -15.19 -8.54
C GLY A 127 0.06 -14.65 -9.87
N LEU A 128 -0.06 -13.33 -10.05
CA LEU A 128 -0.63 -12.76 -11.27
C LEU A 128 0.21 -13.06 -12.51
N ALA A 129 1.51 -12.78 -12.47
CA ALA A 129 2.38 -12.89 -13.64
C ALA A 129 2.43 -14.33 -14.17
N GLY A 130 2.09 -14.51 -15.45
CA GLY A 130 1.99 -15.82 -16.11
C GLY A 130 0.71 -16.61 -15.80
N SER A 131 -0.22 -16.07 -15.00
CA SER A 131 -1.52 -16.70 -14.78
C SER A 131 -2.49 -16.45 -15.94
N HIS A 132 -3.60 -17.20 -15.97
CA HIS A 132 -4.69 -16.98 -16.93
C HIS A 132 -5.88 -16.30 -16.24
N ARG A 133 -6.29 -15.14 -16.75
CA ARG A 133 -7.36 -14.31 -16.21
C ARG A 133 -8.64 -14.45 -17.03
N PRO A 134 -9.79 -14.74 -16.40
CA PRO A 134 -11.07 -14.64 -17.09
C PRO A 134 -11.40 -13.15 -17.28
N ILE A 135 -11.73 -12.77 -18.52
CA ILE A 135 -12.05 -11.38 -18.89
C ILE A 135 -13.52 -11.35 -19.31
N ILE A 136 -14.26 -10.33 -18.85
CA ILE A 136 -15.68 -10.16 -19.16
C ILE A 136 -15.88 -10.18 -20.68
N GLY A 137 -16.77 -11.05 -21.15
CA GLY A 137 -17.14 -11.17 -22.56
C GLY A 137 -16.15 -11.96 -23.43
N MET A 138 -15.06 -12.49 -22.86
CA MET A 138 -14.13 -13.38 -23.57
C MET A 138 -14.37 -14.84 -23.18
N LYS A 139 -14.39 -15.74 -24.17
CA LYS A 139 -14.48 -17.20 -23.92
C LYS A 139 -13.17 -17.78 -23.40
N GLU A 140 -12.05 -17.34 -23.98
CA GLU A 140 -10.71 -17.77 -23.60
C GLU A 140 -10.14 -16.88 -22.50
N LYS A 141 -9.37 -17.48 -21.59
CA LYS A 141 -8.68 -16.74 -20.54
C LYS A 141 -7.47 -16.01 -21.11
N GLN A 142 -7.28 -14.75 -20.72
CA GLN A 142 -6.13 -13.94 -21.10
C GLN A 142 -4.90 -14.32 -20.28
N LEU A 143 -3.77 -14.61 -20.94
CA LEU A 143 -2.48 -14.77 -20.27
C LEU A 143 -2.04 -13.42 -19.69
N ALA A 144 -1.70 -13.40 -18.40
CA ALA A 144 -1.17 -12.24 -17.70
C ALA A 144 0.34 -12.12 -17.91
N ASP A 145 0.73 -11.90 -19.17
CA ASP A 145 2.09 -11.57 -19.57
C ASP A 145 2.41 -10.09 -19.30
N ASP A 146 3.64 -9.68 -19.62
CA ASP A 146 4.11 -8.32 -19.39
C ASP A 146 3.28 -7.29 -20.19
N ALA A 147 2.79 -7.65 -21.39
CA ALA A 147 1.97 -6.77 -22.22
C ALA A 147 0.57 -6.57 -21.62
N TYR A 148 -0.06 -7.62 -21.11
CA TYR A 148 -1.33 -7.54 -20.40
C TYR A 148 -1.22 -6.69 -19.14
N ILE A 149 -0.16 -6.85 -18.34
CA ILE A 149 0.01 -6.09 -17.10
C ILE A 149 0.21 -4.59 -17.42
N ARG A 150 1.04 -4.27 -18.41
CA ARG A 150 1.23 -2.88 -18.88
C ARG A 150 -0.07 -2.27 -19.40
N GLU A 151 -0.82 -3.00 -20.24
CA GLU A 151 -2.12 -2.54 -20.76
C GLU A 151 -3.11 -2.32 -19.62
N SER A 152 -3.14 -3.19 -18.62
CA SER A 152 -4.05 -3.05 -17.48
C SER A 152 -3.74 -1.81 -16.63
N ILE A 153 -2.47 -1.40 -16.53
CA ILE A 153 -2.08 -0.18 -15.80
C ILE A 153 -2.46 1.08 -16.59
N LEU A 154 -2.19 1.09 -17.90
CA LEU A 154 -2.37 2.28 -18.76
C LEU A 154 -3.80 2.43 -19.30
N ALA A 155 -4.50 1.32 -19.50
CA ALA A 155 -5.84 1.25 -20.09
C ALA A 155 -6.71 0.20 -19.35
N PRO A 156 -6.98 0.40 -18.04
CA PRO A 156 -7.60 -0.60 -17.17
C PRO A 156 -8.98 -1.11 -17.61
N ASN A 157 -9.73 -0.32 -18.36
CA ASN A 157 -11.06 -0.69 -18.85
C ASN A 157 -11.05 -1.53 -20.14
N LYS A 158 -9.90 -1.74 -20.78
CA LYS A 158 -9.84 -2.56 -22.01
C LYS A 158 -10.14 -4.03 -21.76
N LYS A 159 -9.63 -4.58 -20.65
CA LYS A 159 -9.77 -5.99 -20.28
C LYS A 159 -10.09 -6.11 -18.80
N VAL A 160 -11.37 -6.05 -18.49
CA VAL A 160 -11.86 -6.14 -17.11
C VAL A 160 -11.99 -7.61 -16.70
N VAL A 161 -11.34 -7.97 -15.60
CA VAL A 161 -11.41 -9.32 -15.03
C VAL A 161 -12.84 -9.62 -14.55
N GLU A 162 -13.34 -10.82 -14.82
CA GLU A 162 -14.65 -11.26 -14.32
C GLU A 162 -14.76 -11.14 -12.79
N GLY A 163 -15.93 -10.71 -12.32
CA GLY A 163 -16.20 -10.48 -10.90
C GLY A 163 -15.75 -9.12 -10.37
N PHE A 164 -15.16 -8.25 -11.20
CA PHE A 164 -14.81 -6.88 -10.85
C PHE A 164 -15.56 -5.87 -11.72
N PRO A 165 -16.05 -4.76 -11.14
CA PRO A 165 -16.78 -3.74 -11.89
C PRO A 165 -15.83 -2.92 -12.80
N PRO A 166 -16.29 -2.52 -14.01
CA PRO A 166 -15.55 -1.58 -14.85
C PRO A 166 -15.44 -0.20 -14.18
N ASN A 167 -14.45 0.59 -14.59
CA ASN A 167 -14.17 1.96 -14.15
C ASN A 167 -13.74 2.13 -12.68
N TYR A 168 -13.47 1.05 -11.95
CA TYR A 168 -12.98 1.11 -10.57
C TYR A 168 -11.45 1.27 -10.48
N MET A 169 -10.71 0.70 -11.44
CA MET A 169 -9.27 0.94 -11.53
C MET A 169 -9.03 2.28 -12.25
N PRO A 170 -8.39 3.27 -11.59
CA PRO A 170 -8.13 4.56 -12.19
C PRO A 170 -7.19 4.46 -13.39
N VAL A 171 -7.34 5.37 -14.35
CA VAL A 171 -6.37 5.52 -15.44
C VAL A 171 -5.14 6.25 -14.91
N PHE A 172 -3.97 5.64 -15.05
CA PHE A 172 -2.71 6.23 -14.63
C PHE A 172 -1.88 6.69 -15.83
N ASN A 173 -1.56 7.99 -15.89
CA ASN A 173 -0.64 8.54 -16.88
C ASN A 173 0.79 8.49 -16.33
N LEU A 174 1.40 7.32 -16.43
CA LEU A 174 2.78 7.07 -15.98
C LEU A 174 3.75 7.05 -17.18
N PRO A 175 4.95 7.64 -17.06
CA PRO A 175 6.01 7.43 -18.02
C PRO A 175 6.46 5.96 -18.04
N GLU A 176 7.04 5.54 -19.17
CA GLU A 176 7.36 4.13 -19.42
C GLU A 176 8.26 3.51 -18.34
N ASN A 177 9.30 4.21 -17.89
CA ASN A 177 10.21 3.71 -16.85
C ASN A 177 9.51 3.43 -15.51
N GLU A 178 8.43 4.16 -15.19
CA GLU A 178 7.64 3.93 -13.98
C GLU A 178 6.70 2.73 -14.13
N VAL A 179 6.10 2.56 -15.32
CA VAL A 179 5.32 1.35 -15.65
C VAL A 179 6.21 0.10 -15.59
N ASP A 180 7.43 0.19 -16.10
CA ASP A 180 8.41 -0.90 -16.08
C ASP A 180 8.79 -1.28 -14.66
N SER A 181 9.00 -0.29 -13.81
CA SER A 181 9.29 -0.48 -12.39
C SER A 181 8.11 -1.15 -11.67
N LEU A 182 6.87 -0.70 -11.92
CA LEU A 182 5.65 -1.33 -11.39
C LEU A 182 5.52 -2.77 -11.86
N LEU A 183 5.76 -3.06 -13.15
CA LEU A 183 5.73 -4.40 -13.70
C LEU A 183 6.72 -5.31 -12.97
N LEU A 184 7.98 -4.86 -12.79
CA LEU A 184 9.00 -5.62 -12.05
C LEU A 184 8.57 -5.91 -10.62
N TYR A 185 7.98 -4.92 -9.93
CA TYR A 185 7.49 -5.09 -8.57
C TYR A 185 6.30 -6.05 -8.49
N ILE A 186 5.31 -5.94 -9.40
CA ILE A 186 4.15 -6.85 -9.46
C ILE A 186 4.61 -8.30 -9.66
N LYS A 187 5.64 -8.54 -10.48
CA LYS A 187 6.22 -9.87 -10.71
C LYS A 187 6.87 -10.49 -9.47
N THR A 188 7.11 -9.73 -8.40
CA THR A 188 7.61 -10.25 -7.12
C THR A 188 6.52 -10.96 -6.31
N PHE A 189 5.24 -10.70 -6.56
CA PHE A 189 4.11 -11.35 -5.88
C PHE A 189 3.87 -12.75 -6.44
N LYS A 190 4.78 -13.68 -6.18
CA LYS A 190 4.68 -15.07 -6.65
C LYS A 190 3.86 -15.93 -5.69
N ASN A 191 3.18 -16.94 -6.24
CA ASN A 191 2.67 -18.04 -5.42
C ASN A 191 3.85 -18.74 -4.73
N LYS A 192 3.65 -19.11 -3.47
CA LYS A 192 4.59 -19.98 -2.76
C LYS A 192 4.50 -21.41 -3.26
#